data_AF-A0A7S3YMX9-F1
#
_entry.id   AF-A0A7S3YMX9-F1
#
_cell.length_a   1.000
_cell.length_b   1.000
_cell.length_c   1.000
_cell.angle_alpha   90.00
_cell.angle_beta   90.00
_cell.angle_gamma   90.00
#
_symmetry.space_group_name_H-M   'P 1'
#
loop_
_entity.id
_entity.type
_entity.pdbx_description
1 polymer ?
#
loop_
_entity_poly.entity_id
_entity_poly.type
_entity_poly.pdbx_seq_one_letter_code
_entity_poly.pdbx_strand_id
1 'polypeptide(L)'
;APAGAAAAAAGCPVLGREALLAYVMDVAAKNAGNYSSTYQDIVVKRVQSEIPYLNGYIVKKAKELGLEVPCNEMLTNLIMLKQKQNIFLREEETKQKHHMTEEESKRTA
;
A
#
# COMPACT_ATOMS: atom_id res chain seq x y z
N ALA A 1 17.64 -17.59 8.46
CA ALA A 1 17.24 -16.86 7.24
C ALA A 1 17.84 -15.45 7.28
N PRO A 2 18.51 -14.97 6.23
CA PRO A 2 19.45 -13.84 6.27
C PRO A 2 18.85 -12.49 6.71
N ALA A 3 17.53 -12.30 6.58
CA ALA A 3 16.85 -11.10 7.08
C ALA A 3 16.92 -10.93 8.62
N GLY A 4 17.00 -12.04 9.37
CA GLY A 4 17.12 -11.98 10.84
C GLY A 4 18.49 -11.54 11.34
N ALA A 5 19.55 -11.69 10.53
CA ALA A 5 20.91 -11.31 10.93
C ALA A 5 21.16 -9.80 10.79
N ALA A 6 20.58 -9.16 9.76
CA ALA A 6 20.77 -7.73 9.51
C ALA A 6 20.07 -6.82 10.55
N ALA A 7 18.90 -7.22 11.04
CA ALA A 7 18.16 -6.44 12.04
C ALA A 7 18.77 -6.55 13.46
N ALA A 8 19.43 -7.66 13.78
CA ALA A 8 20.09 -7.86 15.08
C ALA A 8 21.35 -7.00 15.22
N ALA A 9 22.08 -6.80 14.12
CA ALA A 9 23.24 -5.92 14.08
C ALA A 9 22.91 -4.44 14.32
N ALA A 10 21.65 -4.03 14.16
CA ALA A 10 21.18 -2.65 14.38
C ALA A 10 20.64 -2.41 15.81
N GLY A 11 20.78 -3.36 16.74
CA GLY A 11 20.27 -3.24 18.11
C GLY A 11 18.73 -3.31 18.22
N CYS A 12 18.03 -3.62 17.12
CA CYS A 12 16.61 -3.91 17.16
C CYS A 12 16.41 -5.37 17.60
N PRO A 13 15.57 -5.67 18.59
CA PRO A 13 15.23 -7.03 18.95
C PRO A 13 14.57 -7.70 17.73
N VAL A 14 15.31 -8.62 17.12
CA VAL A 14 14.77 -9.43 16.02
C VAL A 14 13.88 -10.48 16.63
N LEU A 15 12.58 -10.31 16.44
CA LEU A 15 11.64 -11.37 16.75
C LEU A 15 11.93 -12.56 15.83
N GLY A 16 12.13 -13.72 16.43
CA GLY A 16 12.11 -14.99 15.71
C GLY A 16 10.79 -15.15 14.94
N ARG A 17 10.78 -16.01 13.93
CA ARG A 17 9.60 -16.22 13.05
C ARG A 17 8.32 -16.47 13.87
N GLU A 18 8.42 -17.33 14.87
CA GLU A 18 7.30 -17.77 15.71
C GLU A 18 6.80 -16.62 16.59
N ALA A 19 7.72 -15.86 17.19
CA ALA A 19 7.38 -14.70 18.02
C ALA A 19 6.74 -13.58 17.19
N LEU A 20 7.26 -13.33 15.98
CA LEU A 20 6.68 -12.35 15.05
C LEU A 20 5.28 -12.76 14.60
N LEU A 21 5.09 -14.04 14.26
CA LEU A 21 3.79 -14.55 13.85
C LEU A 21 2.76 -14.43 14.98
N ALA A 22 3.13 -14.85 16.20
CA ALA A 22 2.28 -14.72 17.37
C ALA A 22 1.87 -13.26 17.63
N TYR A 23 2.84 -12.34 17.54
CA TYR A 23 2.58 -10.91 17.70
C TYR A 23 1.62 -10.36 16.64
N VAL A 24 1.85 -10.67 15.35
CA VAL A 24 0.97 -10.21 14.25
C VAL A 24 -0.45 -10.76 14.42
N MET A 25 -0.60 -12.02 14.81
CA MET A 25 -1.93 -12.62 15.02
C MET A 25 -2.66 -11.99 16.22
N ASP A 26 -1.96 -11.72 17.32
CA ASP A 26 -2.53 -11.02 18.48
C ASP A 26 -2.98 -9.59 18.14
N VAL A 27 -2.15 -8.83 17.42
CA VAL A 27 -2.51 -7.49 16.95
C VAL A 27 -3.73 -7.54 16.03
N ALA A 28 -3.78 -8.50 15.10
CA ALA A 28 -4.91 -8.67 14.20
C ALA A 28 -6.21 -8.99 14.96
N ALA A 29 -6.16 -9.88 15.96
CA ALA A 29 -7.31 -10.23 16.79
C ALA A 29 -7.82 -9.02 17.59
N LYS A 30 -6.92 -8.25 18.21
CA LYS A 30 -7.26 -7.03 18.97
C LYS A 30 -7.84 -5.92 18.09
N ASN A 31 -7.53 -5.90 16.80
CA ASN A 31 -7.96 -4.89 15.85
C ASN A 31 -8.97 -5.43 14.82
N ALA A 32 -9.67 -6.53 15.11
CA ALA A 32 -10.57 -7.18 14.16
C ALA A 32 -11.69 -6.26 13.63
N GLY A 33 -12.12 -5.26 14.42
CA GLY A 33 -13.11 -4.27 14.00
C GLY A 33 -12.53 -3.05 13.27
N ASN A 34 -11.22 -2.96 13.13
CA ASN A 34 -10.52 -1.78 12.60
C ASN A 34 -10.05 -2.01 11.16
N TYR A 35 -10.14 -0.97 10.34
CA TYR A 35 -9.54 -0.96 9.01
C TYR A 35 -8.14 -0.35 9.06
N SER A 36 -7.20 -0.93 8.32
CA SER A 36 -5.83 -0.40 8.22
C SER A 36 -5.79 0.95 7.49
N SER A 37 -4.77 1.76 7.78
CA SER A 37 -4.54 3.04 7.08
C SER A 37 -4.42 2.86 5.57
N THR A 38 -3.68 1.84 5.11
CA THR A 38 -3.57 1.52 3.69
C THR A 38 -4.93 1.20 3.07
N TYR A 39 -5.79 0.42 3.76
CA TYR A 39 -7.15 0.17 3.26
C TYR A 39 -7.94 1.48 3.12
N GLN A 40 -7.86 2.36 4.11
CA GLN A 40 -8.53 3.65 4.08
C GLN A 40 -8.03 4.50 2.92
N ASP A 41 -6.70 4.59 2.68
CA ASP A 41 -6.12 5.32 1.54
C ASP A 41 -6.67 4.82 0.20
N ILE A 42 -6.88 3.51 0.05
CA ILE A 42 -7.49 2.91 -1.15
C ILE A 42 -8.97 3.27 -1.26
N VAL A 43 -9.74 3.12 -0.18
CA VAL A 43 -11.19 3.36 -0.19
C VAL A 43 -11.53 4.84 -0.40
N VAL A 44 -10.79 5.74 0.23
CA VAL A 44 -10.96 7.19 0.04
C VAL A 44 -10.27 7.72 -1.23
N LYS A 45 -9.78 6.82 -2.10
CA LYS A 45 -9.14 7.12 -3.39
C LYS A 45 -8.01 8.16 -3.28
N ARG A 46 -7.17 8.05 -2.24
CA ARG A 46 -5.98 8.90 -2.11
C ARG A 46 -4.96 8.58 -3.19
N VAL A 47 -4.23 9.61 -3.60
CA VAL A 47 -3.24 9.54 -4.68
C VAL A 47 -2.04 8.68 -4.28
N GLN A 48 -1.70 8.65 -2.99
CA GLN A 48 -0.56 7.91 -2.47
C GLN A 48 -0.95 7.12 -1.22
N SER A 49 -0.34 5.95 -1.07
CA SER A 49 -0.39 5.12 0.14
C SER A 49 1.04 4.84 0.57
N GLU A 50 1.22 4.43 1.81
CA GLU A 50 2.55 4.12 2.36
C GLU A 50 3.11 2.78 1.86
N ILE A 51 2.39 2.02 1.02
CA ILE A 51 2.82 0.68 0.57
C ILE A 51 4.24 0.63 -0.06
N PRO A 52 4.73 1.64 -0.80
CA PRO A 52 6.09 1.63 -1.33
C PRO A 52 7.17 1.70 -0.24
N TYR A 53 6.83 2.31 0.90
CA TYR A 53 7.73 2.48 2.04
C TYR A 53 7.61 1.34 3.06
N LEU A 54 6.51 0.58 3.02
CA LEU A 54 6.31 -0.63 3.81
C LEU A 54 6.84 -1.86 3.05
N ASN A 55 5.97 -2.60 2.35
CA ASN A 55 6.35 -3.78 1.59
C ASN A 55 7.34 -3.45 0.47
N GLY A 56 7.20 -2.28 -0.17
CA GLY A 56 8.14 -1.85 -1.20
C GLY A 56 9.58 -1.68 -0.69
N TYR A 57 9.76 -1.28 0.58
CA TYR A 57 11.09 -1.24 1.20
C TYR A 57 11.67 -2.64 1.38
N ILE A 58 10.86 -3.60 1.83
CA ILE A 58 11.28 -5.02 1.94
C ILE A 58 11.70 -5.56 0.57
N VAL A 59 10.91 -5.30 -0.48
CA VAL A 59 11.24 -5.69 -1.86
C VAL A 59 12.56 -5.09 -2.31
N LYS A 60 12.76 -3.78 -2.09
CA LYS A 60 14.00 -3.09 -2.44
C LYS A 60 15.20 -3.74 -1.73
N LYS A 61 15.10 -3.97 -0.42
CA LYS A 61 16.18 -4.59 0.37
C LYS A 61 16.43 -6.04 -0.01
N ALA A 62 15.39 -6.81 -0.30
CA ALA A 62 15.54 -8.19 -0.76
C ALA A 62 16.32 -8.25 -2.09
N LYS A 63 16.00 -7.36 -3.05
CA LYS A 63 16.73 -7.25 -4.32
C LYS A 63 18.20 -6.89 -4.14
N GLU A 64 18.50 -5.91 -3.28
CA GLU A 64 19.89 -5.54 -2.93
C GLU A 64 20.69 -6.72 -2.35
N LEU A 65 20.01 -7.65 -1.68
CA LEU A 65 20.60 -8.83 -1.04
C LEU A 65 20.50 -10.11 -1.88
N GLY A 66 19.93 -10.06 -3.10
CA GLY A 66 19.70 -11.24 -3.93
C GLY A 66 18.70 -12.25 -3.35
N LEU A 67 17.73 -11.78 -2.56
CA LEU A 67 16.69 -12.60 -1.93
C LEU A 67 15.34 -12.45 -2.65
N GLU A 68 14.61 -13.55 -2.74
CA GLU A 68 13.25 -13.56 -3.26
C GLU A 68 12.22 -13.30 -2.14
N VAL A 69 11.30 -12.37 -2.39
CA VAL A 69 10.18 -12.05 -1.48
C VAL A 69 8.85 -11.94 -2.23
N PRO A 70 8.43 -13.01 -2.94
CA PRO A 70 7.34 -12.96 -3.92
C PRO A 70 6.01 -12.44 -3.34
N CYS A 71 5.69 -12.77 -2.09
CA CYS A 71 4.48 -12.26 -1.43
C CYS A 71 4.52 -10.73 -1.23
N ASN A 72 5.68 -10.17 -0.84
CA ASN A 72 5.82 -8.73 -0.68
C ASN A 72 5.75 -8.01 -2.03
N GLU A 73 6.35 -8.58 -3.07
CA GLU A 73 6.28 -8.03 -4.43
C GLU A 73 4.85 -8.02 -4.95
N MET A 74 4.15 -9.16 -4.85
CA MET A 74 2.77 -9.30 -5.28
C MET A 74 1.87 -8.29 -4.55
N LEU A 75 1.92 -8.23 -3.22
CA LEU A 75 1.09 -7.32 -2.43
C LEU A 75 1.35 -5.85 -2.79
N THR A 76 2.62 -5.46 -2.90
CA THR A 76 3.01 -4.10 -3.29
C THR A 76 2.42 -3.76 -4.67
N ASN A 77 2.59 -4.65 -5.65
CA ASN A 77 2.13 -4.42 -7.01
C ASN A 77 0.60 -4.33 -7.10
N LEU A 78 -0.14 -5.21 -6.43
CA LEU A 78 -1.60 -5.21 -6.43
C LEU A 78 -2.17 -3.90 -5.83
N ILE A 79 -1.62 -3.44 -4.71
CA ILE A 79 -2.07 -2.20 -4.07
C ILE A 79 -1.74 -1.00 -4.97
N MET A 80 -0.53 -0.94 -5.52
CA MET A 80 -0.13 0.13 -6.44
C MET A 80 -0.99 0.17 -7.71
N LEU A 81 -1.35 -1.00 -8.27
CA LEU A 81 -2.27 -1.09 -9.40
C LEU A 81 -3.66 -0.55 -9.04
N LYS A 82 -4.18 -0.91 -7.86
CA LYS A 82 -5.48 -0.40 -7.40
C LYS A 82 -5.47 1.11 -7.23
N GLN A 83 -4.37 1.69 -6.77
CA GLN A 83 -4.21 3.15 -6.66
C GLN A 83 -4.18 3.84 -8.02
N LYS A 84 -3.41 3.30 -8.97
CA LYS A 84 -3.40 3.82 -10.35
C LYS A 84 -4.79 3.80 -10.97
N GLN A 85 -5.56 2.72 -10.75
CA GLN A 85 -6.94 2.63 -11.18
C GLN A 85 -7.80 3.75 -10.55
N ASN A 86 -7.67 4.01 -9.26
CA ASN A 86 -8.42 5.08 -8.57
C ASN A 86 -8.09 6.47 -9.13
N ILE A 87 -6.81 6.76 -9.41
CA ILE A 87 -6.37 8.02 -10.01
C ILE A 87 -6.96 8.18 -11.41
N PHE A 88 -6.85 7.15 -12.25
CA PHE A 88 -7.39 7.15 -13.60
C PHE A 88 -8.90 7.44 -13.62
N LEU A 89 -9.68 6.75 -12.78
CA LEU A 89 -11.13 6.97 -12.68
C LEU A 89 -11.48 8.42 -12.27
N ARG A 90 -10.69 9.01 -11.36
CA ARG A 90 -10.90 10.40 -10.91
C ARG A 90 -10.60 11.42 -12.01
N GLU A 91 -9.57 11.17 -12.82
CA GLU A 91 -9.25 12.03 -13.96
C GLU A 91 -10.38 12.03 -15.00
N GLU A 92 -10.94 10.86 -15.31
CA GLU A 92 -12.08 10.74 -16.24
C GLU A 92 -13.34 11.43 -15.70
N GLU A 93 -13.68 11.24 -14.42
CA GLU A 93 -14.79 11.95 -13.75
C GLU A 93 -14.61 13.49 -13.82
N THR A 94 -13.37 13.97 -13.69
CA THR A 94 -13.05 15.41 -13.75
C THR A 94 -13.22 15.97 -15.16
N LYS A 95 -12.73 15.25 -16.19
CA LYS A 95 -12.91 15.64 -17.60
C LYS A 95 -14.39 15.72 -17.97
N GLN A 96 -15.19 14.76 -17.53
CA GLN A 96 -16.61 14.70 -17.86
C GLN A 96 -17.40 15.83 -17.20
N LYS A 97 -17.09 16.18 -15.95
CA LYS A 97 -17.67 17.34 -15.27
C LYS A 97 -17.35 18.65 -15.99
N HIS A 98 -16.09 18.87 -16.38
CA HIS A 98 -15.70 20.06 -17.14
C HIS A 98 -16.44 20.17 -18.46
N HIS A 99 -16.56 19.08 -19.21
CA HIS A 99 -17.31 19.05 -20.46
C HIS A 99 -18.80 19.40 -20.28
N MET A 100 -19.45 18.85 -19.25
CA MET A 100 -20.84 19.18 -18.94
C MET A 100 -21.03 20.65 -18.54
N THR A 101 -20.15 21.20 -17.70
CA THR A 101 -20.22 22.61 -17.29
C THR A 101 -20.03 23.57 -18.47
N GLU A 102 -19.12 23.25 -19.40
CA GLU A 102 -18.94 24.04 -20.63
C GLU A 102 -20.17 23.97 -21.55
N GLU A 103 -20.81 22.81 -21.68
CA GLU A 103 -22.05 22.67 -22.46
C GLU A 103 -23.22 23.42 -21.84
N GLU A 104 -23.41 23.34 -20.52
CA GLU A 104 -24.47 24.05 -19.80
C GLU A 104 -24.31 25.58 -19.92
N SER A 105 -23.07 26.07 -19.85
CA SER A 105 -22.77 27.49 -19.99
C SER A 105 -23.01 28.02 -21.41
N LYS A 106 -22.86 27.18 -22.44
CA LYS A 106 -23.21 27.51 -23.84
C LYS A 106 -24.71 27.49 -24.13
N ARG A 107 -25.49 26.72 -23.35
CA ARG A 107 -26.96 26.64 -23.51
C ARG A 107 -27.72 27.76 -22.80
N THR A 108 -27.09 28.38 -21.79
CA THR A 108 -27.68 29.45 -20.97
C THR A 108 -27.21 30.86 -21.37
N ALA A 109 -26.30 30.97 -22.34
CA ALA A 109 -25.86 32.20 -22.99
C ALA A 109 -26.56 32.40 -24.34
#